data_AF-A0A846HGE2-F1
#
_entry.id   AF-A0A846HGE2-F1
#
_cell.length_a   1.000
_cell.length_b   1.000
_cell.length_c   1.000
_cell.angle_alpha   90.00
_cell.angle_beta   90.00
_cell.angle_gamma   90.00
#
_symmetry.space_group_name_H-M   'P 1'
#
loop_
_entity.id
_entity.type
_entity.pdbx_description
1 polymer ?
#
loop_
_entity_poly.entity_id
_entity_poly.type
_entity_poly.pdbx_seq_one_letter_code
_entity_poly.pdbx_strand_id
1 'polypeptide(L)'
;MLANHTSILFSSEPDISLLSNQGTTVGVIEVKGGADPAGALERYGAAKKSFESAFRKNSEVRTILVASCITSEVHTRIQNDSTISAYFNLTEILSENSRQYDSFIQEVFSLLQA
;
A
#
# COMPACT_ATOMS: atom_id res chain seq x y z
N MET A 1 4.27 1.96 18.77
CA MET A 1 5.63 2.40 18.44
C MET A 1 6.56 1.21 18.49
N LEU A 2 7.38 1.02 17.46
CA LEU A 2 8.40 -0.03 17.38
C LEU A 2 9.65 0.38 18.19
N ALA A 3 10.56 -0.55 18.43
CA ALA A 3 11.77 -0.31 19.22
C ALA A 3 12.70 0.77 18.63
N ASN A 4 12.65 0.99 17.32
CA ASN A 4 13.38 2.06 16.61
C ASN A 4 12.62 3.40 16.56
N HIS A 5 11.55 3.54 17.36
CA HIS A 5 10.69 4.73 17.45
C HIS A 5 9.86 5.04 16.20
N THR A 6 9.90 4.21 15.16
CA THR A 6 8.95 4.28 14.05
C THR A 6 7.58 3.70 14.46
N SER A 7 6.54 3.92 13.67
CA SER A 7 5.19 3.42 13.97
C SER A 7 4.44 2.96 12.73
N ILE A 8 3.62 1.92 12.89
CA ILE A 8 2.60 1.48 11.94
C ILE A 8 1.25 1.86 12.54
N LEU A 9 0.51 2.73 11.87
CA LEU A 9 -0.78 3.26 12.33
C LEU A 9 -1.89 2.76 11.42
N PHE A 10 -2.85 2.02 11.98
CA PHE A 10 -4.06 1.60 11.29
C PHE A 10 -5.16 2.65 11.48
N SER A 11 -5.86 3.01 10.41
CA SER A 11 -6.89 4.05 10.42
C SER A 11 -7.95 3.78 9.34
N SER A 12 -8.90 4.69 9.18
CA SER A 12 -9.93 4.63 8.13
C SER A 12 -9.50 5.27 6.80
N GLU A 13 -8.52 6.18 6.83
CA GLU A 13 -8.01 6.89 5.65
C GLU A 13 -6.65 7.57 5.97
N PRO A 14 -5.52 7.08 5.43
CA PRO A 14 -5.40 5.79 4.72
C PRO A 14 -5.59 4.59 5.66
N ASP A 15 -5.78 3.40 5.10
CA ASP A 15 -5.92 2.14 5.87
C ASP A 15 -4.72 1.94 6.83
N ILE A 16 -3.50 2.17 6.33
CA ILE A 16 -2.27 2.07 7.12
C ILE A 16 -1.31 3.23 6.77
N SER A 17 -0.74 3.86 7.80
CA SER A 17 0.36 4.82 7.68
C SER A 17 1.63 4.29 8.34
N LEU A 18 2.76 4.46 7.67
CA LEU A 18 4.10 4.19 8.16
C LEU A 18 4.75 5.51 8.56
N LEU A 19 5.07 5.65 9.85
CA LEU A 19 5.62 6.88 10.43
C LEU A 19 7.09 6.69 10.78
N SER A 20 7.94 7.63 10.38
CA SER A 20 9.33 7.70 10.81
C SER A 20 9.46 7.98 12.32
N ASN A 21 10.69 7.92 12.84
CA ASN A 21 10.96 8.27 14.25
C ASN A 21 10.73 9.77 14.56
N GLN A 22 10.59 10.64 13.55
CA GLN A 22 10.16 12.04 13.72
C GLN A 22 8.64 12.23 13.58
N GLY A 23 7.87 11.16 13.35
CA GLY A 23 6.43 11.21 13.16
C GLY A 23 5.98 11.59 11.75
N THR A 24 6.90 11.69 10.78
CA THR A 24 6.56 11.97 9.37
C THR A 24 6.01 10.71 8.71
N THR A 25 4.93 10.83 7.95
CA THR A 25 4.44 9.73 7.11
C THR A 25 5.41 9.48 5.95
N VAL A 26 6.11 8.35 6.00
CA VAL A 26 7.07 7.91 4.99
C VAL A 26 6.47 6.86 4.05
N GLY A 27 5.40 6.19 4.48
CA GLY A 27 4.67 5.27 3.63
C GLY A 27 3.18 5.18 3.95
N VAL A 28 2.40 4.78 2.96
CA VAL A 28 0.95 4.55 3.05
C VAL A 28 0.61 3.24 2.37
N ILE A 29 -0.27 2.45 2.99
CA ILE A 29 -0.77 1.19 2.42
C ILE A 29 -2.29 1.26 2.35
N GLU A 30 -2.84 0.90 1.20
CA GLU A 30 -4.28 0.74 0.98
C GLU A 30 -4.59 -0.72 0.67
N VAL A 31 -5.57 -1.30 1.37
CA VAL A 31 -5.92 -2.71 1.25
C VAL A 31 -7.32 -2.84 0.66
N LYS A 32 -7.43 -3.53 -0.48
CA LYS A 32 -8.69 -3.73 -1.22
C LYS A 32 -9.01 -5.23 -1.36
N GLY A 33 -9.84 -5.72 -0.43
CA GLY A 33 -10.21 -7.14 -0.30
C GLY A 33 -11.36 -7.64 -1.19
N GLY A 34 -11.95 -6.79 -2.03
CA GLY A 34 -13.02 -7.22 -2.94
C GLY A 34 -12.53 -8.20 -4.01
N ALA A 35 -13.18 -9.37 -4.11
CA ALA A 35 -12.81 -10.42 -5.05
C ALA A 35 -13.47 -10.28 -6.44
N ASP A 36 -14.49 -9.41 -6.55
CA ASP A 36 -15.28 -9.27 -7.76
C ASP A 36 -14.54 -8.47 -8.86
N PRO A 37 -14.50 -8.93 -10.12
CA PRO A 37 -13.86 -8.15 -11.18
C PRO A 37 -14.56 -6.83 -11.52
N ALA A 38 -15.87 -6.73 -11.31
CA ALA A 38 -16.67 -5.57 -11.70
C ALA A 38 -16.31 -4.30 -10.90
N GLY A 39 -16.07 -4.44 -9.60
CA GLY A 39 -15.67 -3.37 -8.69
C GLY A 39 -14.15 -3.16 -8.60
N ALA A 40 -13.35 -3.87 -9.39
CA ALA A 40 -11.89 -3.78 -9.29
C ALA A 40 -11.38 -2.38 -9.65
N LEU A 41 -11.94 -1.74 -10.69
CA LEU A 41 -11.58 -0.38 -11.09
C LEU A 41 -12.00 0.68 -10.07
N GLU A 42 -13.17 0.51 -9.44
CA GLU A 42 -13.65 1.42 -8.39
C GLU A 42 -12.72 1.39 -7.17
N ARG A 43 -12.34 0.19 -6.73
CA ARG A 43 -11.43 0.00 -5.60
C ARG A 43 -10.03 0.55 -5.87
N TYR A 44 -9.52 0.36 -7.08
CA TYR A 44 -8.28 1.03 -7.53
C TYR A 44 -8.41 2.55 -7.47
N GLY A 45 -9.51 3.11 -7.98
CA GLY A 45 -9.76 4.56 -7.95
C GLY A 45 -9.84 5.13 -6.53
N ALA A 46 -10.44 4.39 -5.60
CA ALA A 46 -10.48 4.76 -4.18
C ALA A 46 -9.07 4.79 -3.55
N ALA A 47 -8.27 3.75 -3.77
CA ALA A 47 -6.89 3.71 -3.29
C ALA A 47 -6.03 4.85 -3.88
N LYS A 48 -6.16 5.10 -5.19
CA LYS A 48 -5.46 6.21 -5.86
C LYS A 48 -5.77 7.56 -5.22
N LYS A 49 -7.04 7.83 -4.90
CA LYS A 49 -7.44 9.08 -4.22
C LYS A 49 -6.76 9.24 -2.86
N SER A 50 -6.60 8.15 -2.12
CA SER A 50 -5.84 8.12 -0.87
C SER A 50 -4.38 8.49 -1.09
N PHE A 51 -3.74 7.86 -2.08
CA PHE A 51 -2.34 8.11 -2.45
C PHE A 51 -2.10 9.56 -2.89
N GLU A 52 -2.94 10.12 -3.75
CA GLU A 52 -2.87 11.54 -4.13
C GLU A 52 -2.99 12.48 -2.92
N SER A 53 -3.80 12.10 -1.92
CA SER A 53 -3.92 12.84 -0.66
C SER A 53 -2.64 12.75 0.18
N ALA A 54 -1.99 11.59 0.22
CA ALA A 54 -0.71 11.40 0.89
C ALA A 54 0.41 12.23 0.22
N PHE A 55 0.49 12.21 -1.12
CA PHE A 55 1.47 13.01 -1.89
C PHE A 55 1.34 14.51 -1.65
N ARG A 56 0.11 15.02 -1.49
CA ARG A 56 -0.12 16.44 -1.14
C ARG A 56 0.48 16.84 0.21
N LYS A 57 0.64 15.89 1.14
CA LYS A 57 1.22 16.12 2.47
C LYS A 57 2.73 15.90 2.49
N ASN A 58 3.21 14.88 1.76
CA ASN A 58 4.61 14.56 1.60
C ASN A 58 4.84 14.01 0.18
N SER A 59 5.58 14.74 -0.66
CA SER A 59 5.85 14.33 -2.04
C SER A 59 6.77 13.11 -2.16
N GLU A 60 7.50 12.76 -1.09
CA GLU A 60 8.41 11.62 -1.04
C GLU A 60 7.76 10.36 -0.42
N VAL A 61 6.46 10.41 -0.10
CA VAL A 61 5.75 9.28 0.50
C VAL A 61 5.73 8.08 -0.45
N ARG A 62 6.01 6.89 0.10
CA ARG A 62 5.92 5.63 -0.64
C ARG A 62 4.54 5.02 -0.47
N THR A 63 3.91 4.63 -1.57
CA THR A 63 2.51 4.19 -1.60
C THR A 63 2.42 2.74 -2.05
N ILE A 64 1.74 1.91 -1.27
CA ILE A 64 1.65 0.48 -1.50
C ILE A 64 0.18 0.08 -1.65
N LEU A 65 -0.18 -0.47 -2.81
CA LEU A 65 -1.51 -1.05 -3.02
C LEU A 65 -1.50 -2.55 -2.73
N VAL A 66 -2.37 -3.01 -1.86
CA VAL A 66 -2.59 -4.44 -1.62
C VAL A 66 -4.01 -4.80 -2.09
N ALA A 67 -4.14 -5.57 -3.16
CA ALA A 67 -5.46 -5.87 -3.76
C ALA A 67 -5.65 -7.37 -4.01
N SER A 68 -6.86 -7.86 -3.74
CA SER A 68 -7.22 -9.28 -3.96
C SER A 68 -7.69 -9.61 -5.38
N CYS A 69 -8.14 -8.60 -6.13
CA CYS A 69 -8.58 -8.74 -7.52
C CYS A 69 -7.90 -7.67 -8.36
N ILE A 70 -6.92 -8.11 -9.16
CA ILE A 70 -6.17 -7.27 -10.11
C ILE A 70 -6.47 -7.81 -11.51
N THR A 71 -7.45 -7.18 -12.18
CA THR A 71 -7.74 -7.50 -13.59
C THR A 71 -6.63 -6.96 -14.50
N SER A 72 -6.59 -7.40 -15.76
CA SER A 72 -5.63 -6.88 -16.75
C SER A 72 -5.70 -5.36 -16.94
N GLU A 73 -6.90 -4.78 -16.87
CA GLU A 73 -7.11 -3.34 -16.93
C GLU A 73 -6.58 -2.64 -15.66
N VAL A 74 -6.87 -3.18 -14.47
CA VAL A 74 -6.34 -2.62 -13.21
C VAL A 74 -4.81 -2.69 -13.21
N HIS A 75 -4.23 -3.82 -13.63
CA HIS A 75 -2.79 -3.98 -13.76
C HIS A 75 -2.18 -2.93 -14.67
N THR A 76 -2.77 -2.73 -15.87
CA THR A 76 -2.32 -1.69 -16.81
C THR A 76 -2.38 -0.30 -16.19
N ARG A 77 -3.43 0.02 -15.43
CA ARG A 77 -3.53 1.32 -14.74
C ARG A 77 -2.48 1.49 -13.66
N ILE A 78 -2.27 0.47 -12.83
CA ILE A 78 -1.24 0.50 -11.78
C ILE A 78 0.14 0.75 -12.39
N GLN A 79 0.49 0.06 -13.49
CA GLN A 79 1.79 0.24 -14.15
C GLN A 79 2.02 1.65 -14.72
N ASN A 80 0.94 2.36 -15.05
CA ASN A 80 0.99 3.73 -15.59
C ASN A 80 0.71 4.80 -14.52
N ASP A 81 0.52 4.41 -13.26
CA ASP A 81 0.18 5.32 -12.17
C ASP A 81 1.42 5.66 -11.34
N SER A 82 1.94 6.87 -11.53
CA SER A 82 3.10 7.36 -10.76
C SER A 82 2.80 7.55 -9.26
N THR A 83 1.53 7.50 -8.86
CA THR A 83 1.13 7.56 -7.45
C THR A 83 1.19 6.21 -6.75
N ILE A 84 1.56 5.13 -7.43
CA ILE A 84 1.72 3.79 -6.84
C ILE A 84 3.20 3.40 -6.89
N SER A 85 3.82 3.30 -5.72
CA SER A 85 5.24 2.92 -5.61
C SER A 85 5.45 1.41 -5.72
N ALA A 86 4.53 0.63 -5.15
CA ALA A 86 4.53 -0.82 -5.22
C ALA A 86 3.09 -1.34 -5.14
N TYR A 87 2.86 -2.57 -5.62
CA TYR A 87 1.59 -3.26 -5.41
C TYR A 87 1.81 -4.75 -5.18
N PHE A 88 0.88 -5.34 -4.42
CA PHE A 88 0.91 -6.76 -4.06
C PHE A 88 -0.48 -7.38 -4.18
N ASN A 89 -0.50 -8.69 -4.47
CA ASN A 89 -1.74 -9.44 -4.52
C ASN A 89 -2.04 -9.98 -3.11
N LEU A 90 -3.18 -9.56 -2.53
CA LEU A 90 -3.58 -9.95 -1.19
C LEU A 90 -3.73 -11.47 -1.04
N THR A 91 -4.27 -12.16 -2.04
CA THR A 91 -4.47 -13.61 -1.95
C THR A 91 -3.14 -14.36 -1.99
N GLU A 92 -2.16 -13.84 -2.74
CA GLU A 92 -0.81 -14.39 -2.77
C GLU A 92 -0.08 -14.12 -1.45
N ILE A 93 -0.16 -12.91 -0.87
CA ILE A 93 0.42 -12.62 0.45
C ILE A 93 -0.07 -13.59 1.52
N LEU A 94 -1.37 -13.90 1.53
CA LEU A 94 -1.99 -14.74 2.56
C LEU A 94 -1.80 -16.25 2.34
N SER A 95 -1.17 -16.66 1.24
CA SER A 95 -0.93 -18.08 0.95
C SER A 95 0.19 -18.68 1.81
N GLU A 96 0.15 -19.99 2.03
CA GLU A 96 1.20 -20.71 2.77
C GLU A 96 2.55 -20.63 2.02
N ASN A 97 3.64 -20.38 2.76
CA ASN A 97 5.00 -20.22 2.21
C ASN A 97 5.09 -19.15 1.09
N SER A 98 4.30 -18.09 1.23
CA SER A 98 4.22 -17.01 0.23
C SER A 98 5.53 -16.23 0.12
N ARG A 99 6.17 -16.30 -1.05
CA ARG A 99 7.24 -15.36 -1.42
C ARG A 99 6.75 -13.92 -1.54
N GLN A 100 5.46 -13.72 -1.84
CA GLN A 100 4.87 -12.38 -1.86
C GLN A 100 4.79 -11.79 -0.46
N TYR A 101 4.53 -12.60 0.57
CA TYR A 101 4.59 -12.16 1.96
C TYR A 101 5.97 -11.62 2.30
N ASP A 102 7.04 -12.38 1.99
CA ASP A 102 8.40 -11.95 2.28
C ASP A 102 8.73 -10.62 1.57
N SER A 103 8.42 -10.49 0.28
CA SER A 103 8.64 -9.25 -0.47
C SER A 103 7.83 -8.08 0.08
N PHE A 104 6.56 -8.30 0.48
CA PHE A 104 5.71 -7.27 1.07
C PHE A 104 6.27 -6.79 2.41
N ILE A 105 6.67 -7.72 3.28
CA ILE A 105 7.28 -7.41 4.57
C ILE A 105 8.60 -6.65 4.36
N GLN A 106 9.45 -7.08 3.43
CA GLN A 106 10.69 -6.37 3.12
C GLN A 106 10.43 -4.94 2.63
N GLU A 107 9.47 -4.73 1.72
CA GLU A 107 9.11 -3.37 1.26
C GLU A 107 8.63 -2.52 2.45
N VAL A 108 7.71 -3.02 3.28
CA VAL A 108 7.18 -2.28 4.44
C VAL A 108 8.28 -1.92 5.43
N PHE A 109 9.14 -2.87 5.81
CA PHE A 109 10.18 -2.61 6.80
C PHE A 109 11.37 -1.82 6.23
N SER A 110 11.58 -1.80 4.91
CA SER A 110 12.57 -0.90 4.28
C SER A 110 12.22 0.58 4.50
N LEU A 111 10.93 0.91 4.58
CA LEU A 111 10.43 2.26 4.82
C LEU A 111 10.49 2.67 6.30
N LEU A 112 10.69 1.71 7.21
CA LEU A 112 10.75 1.91 8.65
C LEU A 112 12.18 1.81 9.19
N GLN A 113 13.19 2.02 8.35
CA GLN A 113 14.59 2.11 8.77
C GLN A 113 14.90 3.55 9.20
N ALA A 114 15.60 3.69 10.32
CA ALA A 114 15.95 4.98 10.94
C ALA A 114 17.17 5.63 10.29
#